data_AF-A0A1E5JPP7-F1
#
_entry.id   AF-A0A1E5JPP7-F1
#
_cell.length_a   1.000
_cell.length_b   1.000
_cell.length_c   1.000
_cell.angle_alpha   90.00
_cell.angle_beta   90.00
_cell.angle_gamma   90.00
#
_symmetry.space_group_name_H-M   'P 1'
#
loop_
_entity.id
_entity.type
_entity.pdbx_description
1 polymer ?
#
loop_
_entity_poly.entity_id
_entity_poly.type
_entity_poly.pdbx_seq_one_letter_code
_entity_poly.pdbx_strand_id
1 'polypeptide(L)'
;MPIKATFRGGIDLNFFPQRQFEPIDGVDPEKQAPIIARNAVRLLMMGWTEQWTELLTSTIAHAIFVQRDHELLRELRFAFQQGFSELFGQLKGKKLTDAQQEQVNLYLSNCLTLLPYSDLTPYESIKIPQCIDGHWELVEYQVKPIELTERTGWQNYFIHDRDRVFAYGLEPIFNQKAESHLIFMGTTYPAGQGFLPQINTDSKGFSTVGESLYRMGRKRIHEWLSSQKNKIHVCGVSLGGSLSLLLAIDKGKYKLARVDALNPAGLHDAWFKRRYDYWDRLIEKPEVVVQKQGNDPVSAFGVWKDDWYIIQVIPPKDKKGPNRFCDHFLNYAGFADTIFTYIEAEQDNAKRKTRNFWLYTLGRTLVYSLFLLPYTYAVRPWMYFLIKNWMISIPVLEILVGTCLAFVGILPALSFLSIAGGLFASALIFSYFFLINTAQILLSKMMNL
;
A
#
# COMPACT_ATOMS: atom_id res chain seq x y z
N MET A 1 -5.46 -22.40 -21.27
CA MET A 1 -4.16 -22.25 -21.94
C MET A 1 -3.25 -23.38 -21.47
N PRO A 2 -2.33 -23.91 -22.30
CA PRO A 2 -1.35 -24.88 -21.83
C PRO A 2 -0.49 -24.25 -20.72
N ILE A 3 -0.20 -25.00 -19.66
CA ILE A 3 0.68 -24.54 -18.58
C ILE A 3 2.07 -24.29 -19.18
N LYS A 4 2.64 -23.11 -18.95
CA LYS A 4 4.05 -22.82 -19.30
C LYS A 4 4.98 -23.73 -18.50
N ALA A 5 6.11 -24.13 -19.08
CA ALA A 5 7.09 -24.96 -18.40
C ALA A 5 7.73 -24.24 -17.21
N THR A 6 8.11 -25.00 -16.17
CA THR A 6 8.96 -24.51 -15.09
C THR A 6 10.29 -24.03 -15.65
N PHE A 7 10.78 -22.89 -15.17
CA PHE A 7 12.09 -22.37 -15.54
C PHE A 7 12.89 -21.92 -14.31
N ARG A 8 14.20 -21.77 -14.50
CA ARG A 8 15.14 -21.20 -13.53
C ARG A 8 15.57 -19.84 -14.05
N GLY A 9 15.67 -18.84 -13.18
CA GLY A 9 15.93 -17.45 -13.60
C GLY A 9 17.12 -17.31 -14.55
N GLY A 10 18.29 -17.79 -14.12
CA GLY A 10 19.49 -17.84 -14.95
C GLY A 10 20.31 -16.56 -15.00
N ILE A 11 19.93 -15.48 -14.30
CA ILE A 11 20.77 -14.30 -14.05
C ILE A 11 20.59 -13.76 -12.63
N ASP A 12 21.66 -13.21 -12.04
CA ASP A 12 21.59 -12.41 -10.82
C ASP A 12 21.34 -10.94 -11.17
N LEU A 13 20.26 -10.38 -10.65
CA LEU A 13 19.85 -8.99 -10.78
C LEU A 13 20.11 -8.29 -9.44
N ASN A 14 21.25 -7.61 -9.34
CA ASN A 14 21.61 -6.93 -8.11
C ASN A 14 21.11 -5.48 -8.15
N PHE A 15 20.45 -5.03 -7.09
CA PHE A 15 19.99 -3.64 -6.98
C PHE A 15 21.08 -2.69 -6.48
N PHE A 16 22.17 -3.23 -5.93
CA PHE A 16 23.38 -2.52 -5.55
C PHE A 16 24.61 -3.37 -5.90
N PRO A 17 25.81 -2.77 -6.04
CA PRO A 17 27.03 -3.53 -6.32
C PRO A 17 27.39 -4.57 -5.25
N GLN A 18 26.99 -4.33 -3.99
CA GLN A 18 27.31 -5.18 -2.84
C GLN A 18 26.03 -5.57 -2.08
N ARG A 19 25.97 -6.83 -1.65
CA ARG A 19 24.86 -7.40 -0.85
C ARG A 19 24.95 -7.05 0.63
N GLN A 20 26.17 -6.86 1.14
CA GLN A 20 26.43 -6.52 2.53
C GLN A 20 25.83 -5.16 2.88
N PHE A 21 25.37 -5.05 4.13
CA PHE A 21 24.91 -3.76 4.65
C PHE A 21 26.08 -2.80 4.85
N GLU A 22 25.82 -1.54 4.58
CA GLU A 22 26.70 -0.44 4.96
C GLU A 22 26.62 -0.26 6.49
N PRO A 23 27.75 -0.13 7.20
CA PRO A 23 27.75 -0.01 8.65
C PRO A 23 27.09 1.29 9.11
N ILE A 24 26.27 1.21 10.17
CA ILE A 24 25.62 2.35 10.81
C ILE A 24 26.39 2.79 12.06
N ASP A 25 27.11 1.87 12.70
CA ASP A 25 27.85 2.13 13.93
C ASP A 25 28.93 3.21 13.74
N GLY A 26 28.92 4.20 14.63
CA GLY A 26 29.85 5.33 14.58
C GLY A 26 29.51 6.42 13.55
N VAL A 27 28.37 6.31 12.86
CA VAL A 27 27.88 7.36 11.94
C VAL A 27 27.00 8.36 12.70
N ASP A 28 27.22 9.66 12.47
CA ASP A 28 26.39 10.73 13.02
C ASP A 28 24.89 10.50 12.70
N PRO A 29 23.96 10.67 13.67
CA PRO A 29 22.53 10.41 13.46
C PRO A 29 21.93 11.07 12.20
N GLU A 30 22.32 12.31 11.90
CA GLU A 30 21.87 13.06 10.72
C GLU A 30 22.32 12.45 9.38
N LYS A 31 23.33 11.58 9.39
CA LYS A 31 23.86 10.89 8.20
C LYS A 31 23.41 9.43 8.10
N GLN A 32 22.62 8.94 9.04
CA GLN A 32 22.20 7.54 9.07
C GLN A 32 21.05 7.24 8.10
N ALA A 33 20.14 8.19 7.86
CA ALA A 33 18.97 7.95 7.00
C ALA A 33 19.31 7.43 5.59
N PRO A 34 20.33 7.96 4.87
CA PRO A 34 20.75 7.41 3.58
C PRO A 34 21.26 5.96 3.67
N ILE A 35 22.00 5.61 4.73
CA ILE A 35 22.55 4.27 4.95
C ILE A 35 21.40 3.28 5.23
N ILE A 36 20.50 3.66 6.14
CA ILE A 36 19.30 2.87 6.48
C ILE A 36 18.46 2.62 5.23
N ALA A 37 18.22 3.65 4.42
CA ALA A 37 17.45 3.54 3.19
C ALA A 37 18.07 2.53 2.21
N ARG A 38 19.39 2.63 1.95
CA ARG A 38 20.07 1.68 1.05
C ARG A 38 20.07 0.27 1.62
N ASN A 39 20.30 0.08 2.91
CA ASN A 39 20.25 -1.25 3.55
C ASN A 39 18.84 -1.86 3.53
N ALA A 40 17.80 -1.05 3.74
CA ALA A 40 16.41 -1.51 3.61
C ALA A 40 16.12 -1.98 2.18
N VAL A 41 16.53 -1.21 1.16
CA VAL A 41 16.35 -1.62 -0.24
C VAL A 41 17.21 -2.84 -0.59
N ARG A 42 18.43 -2.98 -0.05
CA ARG A 42 19.23 -4.22 -0.17
C ARG A 42 18.48 -5.43 0.37
N LEU A 43 17.91 -5.33 1.57
CA LEU A 43 17.11 -6.41 2.14
C LEU A 43 15.94 -6.78 1.22
N LEU A 44 15.16 -5.78 0.79
CA LEU A 44 13.97 -5.99 -0.02
C LEU A 44 14.28 -6.57 -1.41
N MET A 45 15.33 -6.06 -2.08
CA MET A 45 15.61 -6.38 -3.49
C MET A 45 16.67 -7.47 -3.68
N MET A 46 17.58 -7.65 -2.74
CA MET A 46 18.74 -8.54 -2.87
C MET A 46 18.71 -9.72 -1.87
N GLY A 47 17.59 -9.88 -1.15
CA GLY A 47 17.27 -11.05 -0.35
C GLY A 47 17.69 -10.94 1.10
N TRP A 48 17.44 -12.03 1.84
CA TRP A 48 17.74 -12.10 3.26
C TRP A 48 19.25 -12.06 3.53
N THR A 49 19.61 -11.40 4.63
CA THR A 49 20.98 -11.35 5.17
C THR A 49 20.92 -11.50 6.69
N GLU A 50 21.96 -12.09 7.30
CA GLU A 50 22.08 -12.19 8.76
C GLU A 50 22.15 -10.80 9.43
N GLN A 51 22.58 -9.78 8.69
CA GLN A 51 22.68 -8.38 9.13
C GLN A 51 21.32 -7.67 9.29
N TRP A 52 20.19 -8.33 9.01
CA TRP A 52 18.86 -7.68 9.04
C TRP A 52 18.52 -7.01 10.38
N THR A 53 19.07 -7.50 11.50
CA THR A 53 18.87 -6.92 12.82
C THR A 53 19.46 -5.52 12.96
N GLU A 54 20.42 -5.13 12.11
CA GLU A 54 20.96 -3.76 12.05
C GLU A 54 19.89 -2.73 11.65
N LEU A 55 18.78 -3.17 11.03
CA LEU A 55 17.61 -2.34 10.73
C LEU A 55 16.61 -2.23 11.89
N LEU A 56 16.84 -2.88 13.03
CA LEU A 56 15.98 -2.79 14.22
C LEU A 56 16.42 -1.65 15.14
N THR A 57 16.40 -0.42 14.62
CA THR A 57 16.75 0.78 15.41
C THR A 57 15.51 1.45 15.99
N SER A 58 15.69 2.21 17.07
CA SER A 58 14.62 3.04 17.66
C SER A 58 14.06 4.05 16.65
N THR A 59 14.93 4.64 15.84
CA THR A 59 14.54 5.56 14.76
C THR A 59 13.61 4.90 13.75
N ILE A 60 13.93 3.68 13.29
CA ILE A 60 13.10 2.93 12.35
C ILE A 60 11.79 2.50 13.01
N ALA A 61 11.83 2.03 14.26
CA ALA A 61 10.62 1.70 15.01
C ALA A 61 9.69 2.91 15.16
N HIS A 62 10.23 4.09 15.51
CA HIS A 62 9.48 5.33 15.59
C HIS A 62 8.90 5.73 14.22
N ALA A 63 9.68 5.61 13.15
CA ALA A 63 9.25 5.89 11.77
C ALA A 63 8.09 5.00 11.31
N ILE A 64 8.05 3.75 11.76
CA ILE A 64 7.03 2.75 11.41
C ILE A 64 5.78 2.86 12.29
N PHE A 65 5.93 3.06 13.60
CA PHE A 65 4.82 2.94 14.55
C PHE A 65 4.27 4.27 15.06
N VAL A 66 5.06 5.34 15.02
CA VAL A 66 4.70 6.61 15.67
C VAL A 66 4.47 7.72 14.65
N GLN A 67 5.49 8.06 13.87
CA GLN A 67 5.43 9.20 12.96
C GLN A 67 6.22 8.95 11.70
N ARG A 68 5.62 9.31 10.57
CA ARG A 68 6.26 9.28 9.25
C ARG A 68 7.53 10.14 9.22
N ASP A 69 8.66 9.53 8.89
CA ASP A 69 9.94 10.20 8.72
C ASP A 69 10.13 10.60 7.25
N HIS A 70 10.02 11.90 6.96
CA HIS A 70 10.11 12.42 5.60
C HIS A 70 11.52 12.34 5.02
N GLU A 71 12.56 12.43 5.85
CA GLU A 71 13.94 12.34 5.39
C GLU A 71 14.25 10.90 5.00
N LEU A 72 13.91 9.94 5.85
CA LEU A 72 14.10 8.52 5.53
C LEU A 72 13.36 8.12 4.25
N LEU A 73 12.12 8.61 4.04
CA LEU A 73 11.35 8.32 2.83
C LEU A 73 11.96 8.95 1.58
N ARG A 74 12.51 10.18 1.69
CA ARG A 74 13.27 10.82 0.61
C ARG A 74 14.51 9.98 0.25
N GLU A 75 15.26 9.55 1.25
CA GLU A 75 16.43 8.70 1.02
C GLU A 75 16.07 7.32 0.46
N LEU A 76 14.91 6.75 0.82
CA LEU A 76 14.38 5.54 0.17
C LEU A 76 14.16 5.77 -1.33
N ARG A 77 13.58 6.91 -1.75
CA ARG A 77 13.42 7.24 -3.18
C ARG A 77 14.76 7.30 -3.90
N PHE A 78 15.77 7.92 -3.29
CA PHE A 78 17.12 7.94 -3.85
C PHE A 78 17.74 6.55 -3.95
N ALA A 79 17.58 5.70 -2.94
CA ALA A 79 18.03 4.32 -2.96
C ALA A 79 17.36 3.51 -4.08
N PHE A 80 16.05 3.70 -4.30
CA PHE A 80 15.35 3.12 -5.46
C PHE A 80 15.93 3.59 -6.79
N GLN A 81 16.16 4.90 -6.95
CA GLN A 81 16.74 5.46 -8.18
C GLN A 81 18.16 4.95 -8.46
N GLN A 82 18.98 4.80 -7.42
CA GLN A 82 20.32 4.21 -7.55
C GLN A 82 20.23 2.78 -8.07
N GLY A 83 19.35 1.95 -7.48
CA GLY A 83 19.26 0.56 -7.90
C GLY A 83 18.60 0.33 -9.25
N PHE A 84 17.68 1.21 -9.67
CA PHE A 84 17.23 1.22 -11.07
C PHE A 84 18.37 1.54 -12.05
N SER A 85 19.26 2.46 -11.68
CA SER A 85 20.42 2.81 -12.52
C SER A 85 21.43 1.65 -12.60
N GLU A 86 21.66 0.98 -11.47
CA GLU A 86 22.52 -0.21 -11.38
C GLU A 86 21.94 -1.37 -12.22
N LEU A 87 20.65 -1.63 -12.07
CA LEU A 87 19.94 -2.65 -12.85
C LEU A 87 19.99 -2.34 -14.35
N PHE A 88 19.81 -1.09 -14.76
CA PHE A 88 19.99 -0.68 -16.15
C PHE A 88 21.42 -0.97 -16.66
N GLY A 89 22.44 -0.65 -15.87
CA GLY A 89 23.83 -0.97 -16.19
C GLY A 89 24.06 -2.46 -16.43
N GLN A 90 23.38 -3.32 -15.67
CA GLN A 90 23.43 -4.78 -15.83
C GLN A 90 22.67 -5.29 -17.07
N LEU A 91 21.65 -4.58 -17.56
CA LEU A 91 20.78 -5.01 -18.66
C LEU A 91 21.18 -4.41 -20.02
N LYS A 92 21.78 -3.22 -20.02
CA LYS A 92 22.14 -2.48 -21.23
C LYS A 92 23.01 -3.31 -22.16
N GLY A 93 22.59 -3.43 -23.42
CA GLY A 93 23.33 -4.15 -24.47
C GLY A 93 23.27 -5.69 -24.37
N LYS A 94 22.52 -6.26 -23.42
CA LYS A 94 22.34 -7.70 -23.33
C LYS A 94 21.15 -8.18 -24.16
N LYS A 95 21.34 -9.32 -24.83
CA LYS A 95 20.25 -10.10 -25.43
C LYS A 95 19.89 -11.23 -24.47
N LEU A 96 18.70 -11.14 -23.89
CA LEU A 96 18.20 -12.12 -22.91
C LEU A 96 17.46 -13.24 -23.63
N THR A 97 17.50 -14.45 -23.04
CA THR A 97 16.57 -15.52 -23.39
C THR A 97 15.17 -15.20 -22.88
N ASP A 98 14.13 -15.86 -23.40
CA ASP A 98 12.74 -15.63 -22.96
C ASP A 98 12.56 -15.85 -21.45
N ALA A 99 13.21 -16.87 -20.87
CA ALA A 99 13.18 -17.15 -19.44
C ALA A 99 13.85 -16.05 -18.61
N GLN A 100 15.00 -15.54 -19.07
CA GLN A 100 15.70 -14.42 -18.43
C GLN A 100 14.91 -13.12 -18.57
N GLN A 101 14.27 -12.88 -19.72
CA GLN A 101 13.42 -11.71 -19.92
C GLN A 101 12.20 -11.75 -18.99
N GLU A 102 11.55 -12.92 -18.84
CA GLU A 102 10.46 -13.10 -17.89
C GLU A 102 10.95 -12.89 -16.45
N GLN A 103 12.13 -13.43 -16.07
CA GLN A 103 12.73 -13.16 -14.76
C GLN A 103 12.89 -11.64 -14.51
N VAL A 104 13.43 -10.91 -15.49
CA VAL A 104 13.60 -9.45 -15.38
C VAL A 104 12.26 -8.73 -15.26
N ASN A 105 11.25 -9.13 -16.03
CA ASN A 105 9.91 -8.54 -15.96
C ASN A 105 9.29 -8.73 -14.57
N LEU A 106 9.41 -9.94 -13.99
CA LEU A 106 8.93 -10.24 -12.64
C LEU A 106 9.70 -9.42 -11.59
N TYR A 107 11.02 -9.36 -11.71
CA TYR A 107 11.88 -8.61 -10.78
C TYR A 107 11.60 -7.11 -10.81
N LEU A 108 11.56 -6.50 -11.99
CA LEU A 108 11.22 -5.08 -12.18
C LEU A 108 9.83 -4.75 -11.66
N SER A 109 8.84 -5.60 -11.96
CA SER A 109 7.49 -5.44 -11.41
C SER A 109 7.52 -5.41 -9.88
N ASN A 110 8.22 -6.35 -9.25
CA ASN A 110 8.36 -6.41 -7.79
C ASN A 110 9.05 -5.14 -7.24
N CYS A 111 10.09 -4.64 -7.88
CA CYS A 111 10.71 -3.35 -7.52
C CYS A 111 9.70 -2.20 -7.55
N LEU A 112 8.91 -2.11 -8.64
CA LEU A 112 7.88 -1.09 -8.79
C LEU A 112 6.77 -1.22 -7.74
N THR A 113 6.35 -2.44 -7.37
CA THR A 113 5.31 -2.62 -6.34
C THR A 113 5.70 -2.09 -4.97
N LEU A 114 7.00 -2.06 -4.66
CA LEU A 114 7.55 -1.62 -3.37
C LEU A 114 7.97 -0.15 -3.38
N LEU A 115 8.12 0.46 -4.56
CA LEU A 115 8.48 1.86 -4.70
C LEU A 115 7.51 2.82 -3.97
N PRO A 116 6.17 2.67 -4.02
CA PRO A 116 5.26 3.59 -3.32
C PRO A 116 5.48 3.74 -1.81
N TYR A 117 6.11 2.76 -1.16
CA TYR A 117 6.43 2.83 0.27
C TYR A 117 7.44 3.92 0.62
N SER A 118 8.12 4.51 -0.38
CA SER A 118 9.00 5.67 -0.22
C SER A 118 8.29 7.03 -0.36
N ASP A 119 6.94 7.06 -0.32
CA ASP A 119 6.13 8.27 -0.44
C ASP A 119 6.39 9.05 -1.74
N LEU A 120 6.06 8.43 -2.88
CA LEU A 120 6.21 9.04 -4.20
C LEU A 120 5.45 10.37 -4.30
N THR A 121 6.12 11.40 -4.83
CA THR A 121 5.58 12.76 -4.94
C THR A 121 5.38 13.17 -6.40
N PRO A 122 4.40 14.05 -6.72
CA PRO A 122 4.19 14.53 -8.09
C PRO A 122 5.24 15.55 -8.56
N TYR A 123 6.15 15.95 -7.68
CA TYR A 123 7.15 17.01 -7.92
C TYR A 123 8.51 16.44 -8.36
N GLU A 124 8.63 15.12 -8.41
CA GLU A 124 9.84 14.42 -8.77
C GLU A 124 9.57 13.53 -10.01
N SER A 125 10.64 13.25 -10.76
CA SER A 125 10.64 12.19 -11.78
C SER A 125 11.43 10.99 -11.28
N ILE A 126 11.14 9.82 -11.84
CA ILE A 126 11.91 8.60 -11.57
C ILE A 126 12.30 7.94 -12.87
N LYS A 127 13.53 7.42 -12.93
CA LYS A 127 14.04 6.70 -14.09
C LYS A 127 14.03 5.19 -13.85
N ILE A 128 13.37 4.46 -14.73
CA ILE A 128 13.12 3.01 -14.61
C ILE A 128 13.63 2.31 -15.88
N PRO A 129 14.36 1.17 -15.77
CA PRO A 129 14.76 0.38 -16.93
C PRO A 129 13.55 -0.26 -17.61
N GLN A 130 13.46 -0.13 -18.94
CA GLN A 130 12.42 -0.77 -19.75
C GLN A 130 13.02 -1.29 -21.05
N CYS A 131 12.56 -2.45 -21.51
CA CYS A 131 12.92 -2.99 -22.81
C CYS A 131 11.93 -2.46 -23.86
N ILE A 132 12.40 -1.63 -24.79
CA ILE A 132 11.63 -1.01 -25.86
C ILE A 132 12.23 -1.44 -27.19
N ASP A 133 11.42 -2.01 -28.07
CA ASP A 133 11.86 -2.51 -29.39
C ASP A 133 13.12 -3.40 -29.29
N GLY A 134 13.19 -4.24 -28.26
CA GLY A 134 14.30 -5.18 -28.03
C GLY A 134 15.56 -4.55 -27.40
N HIS A 135 15.53 -3.28 -27.02
CA HIS A 135 16.66 -2.57 -26.41
C HIS A 135 16.30 -2.03 -25.03
N TRP A 136 17.20 -2.18 -24.07
CA TRP A 136 17.03 -1.59 -22.75
C TRP A 136 17.31 -0.10 -22.79
N GLU A 137 16.36 0.68 -22.30
CA GLU A 137 16.45 2.12 -22.08
C GLU A 137 16.14 2.46 -20.63
N LEU A 138 16.76 3.52 -20.12
CA LEU A 138 16.46 4.07 -18.81
C LEU A 138 15.47 5.23 -18.99
N VAL A 139 14.18 4.92 -18.89
CA VAL A 139 13.09 5.84 -19.22
C VAL A 139 12.73 6.70 -18.02
N GLU A 140 12.59 8.00 -18.24
CA GLU A 140 12.16 8.95 -17.21
C GLU A 140 10.64 9.12 -17.18
N TYR A 141 10.07 8.97 -15.99
CA TYR A 141 8.64 9.03 -15.73
C TYR A 141 8.27 10.18 -14.80
N GLN A 142 7.18 10.86 -15.11
CA GLN A 142 6.49 11.74 -14.19
C GLN A 142 5.55 10.94 -13.30
N VAL A 143 5.57 11.22 -11.99
CA VAL A 143 4.67 10.60 -11.02
C VAL A 143 3.32 11.34 -11.01
N LYS A 144 2.22 10.58 -11.10
CA LYS A 144 0.83 11.04 -10.98
C LYS A 144 0.11 10.27 -9.86
N PRO A 145 0.03 10.83 -8.64
CA PRO A 145 -0.78 10.23 -7.58
C PRO A 145 -2.27 10.23 -7.97
N ILE A 146 -2.91 9.08 -7.86
CA ILE A 146 -4.33 8.86 -8.15
C ILE A 146 -5.00 8.48 -6.83
N GLU A 147 -5.74 9.42 -6.24
CA GLU A 147 -6.41 9.16 -4.96
C GLU A 147 -7.49 8.06 -5.13
N LEU A 148 -7.55 7.15 -4.16
CA LEU A 148 -8.49 6.02 -4.11
C LEU A 148 -9.61 6.26 -3.10
N THR A 149 -9.36 7.07 -2.07
CA THR A 149 -10.36 7.46 -1.07
C THR A 149 -11.28 8.57 -1.59
N GLU A 150 -12.52 8.62 -1.12
CA GLU A 150 -13.46 9.71 -1.42
C GLU A 150 -13.47 10.74 -0.28
N ARG A 151 -13.46 12.02 -0.66
CA ARG A 151 -13.43 13.18 0.26
C ARG A 151 -14.51 14.21 -0.06
N THR A 152 -15.64 13.73 -0.54
CA THR A 152 -16.79 14.58 -0.87
C THR A 152 -17.96 14.19 0.01
N GLY A 153 -18.83 15.13 0.35
CA GLY A 153 -20.02 14.86 1.17
C GLY A 153 -19.70 14.33 2.57
N TRP A 154 -20.42 13.29 2.97
CA TRP A 154 -20.37 12.73 4.33
C TRP A 154 -19.07 11.96 4.62
N GLN A 155 -18.34 11.51 3.60
CA GLN A 155 -17.08 10.77 3.73
C GLN A 155 -15.99 11.63 4.40
N ASN A 156 -16.08 12.97 4.30
CA ASN A 156 -15.16 13.91 4.94
C ASN A 156 -15.13 13.83 6.47
N TYR A 157 -16.18 13.28 7.10
CA TYR A 157 -16.20 13.06 8.54
C TYR A 157 -15.36 11.83 8.96
N PHE A 158 -15.02 10.94 8.02
CA PHE A 158 -14.32 9.67 8.29
C PHE A 158 -12.92 9.60 7.66
N ILE A 159 -12.67 10.37 6.60
CA ILE A 159 -11.42 10.38 5.84
C ILE A 159 -10.74 11.74 5.98
N HIS A 160 -9.65 11.78 6.74
CA HIS A 160 -8.76 12.95 6.86
C HIS A 160 -7.55 12.83 5.93
N ASP A 161 -6.70 13.86 5.89
CA ASP A 161 -5.53 13.86 5.00
C ASP A 161 -4.60 12.66 5.24
N ARG A 162 -4.42 12.24 6.49
CA ARG A 162 -3.62 11.05 6.85
C ARG A 162 -4.23 9.72 6.39
N ASP A 163 -5.51 9.71 6.04
CA ASP A 163 -6.25 8.52 5.62
C ASP A 163 -6.28 8.36 4.10
N ARG A 164 -5.76 9.32 3.35
CA ARG A 164 -5.80 9.26 1.91
C ARG A 164 -4.97 8.10 1.41
N VAL A 165 -5.54 7.30 0.53
CA VAL A 165 -4.83 6.20 -0.12
C VAL A 165 -4.68 6.54 -1.59
N PHE A 166 -3.51 6.26 -2.16
CA PHE A 166 -3.21 6.55 -3.56
C PHE A 166 -2.76 5.29 -4.30
N ALA A 167 -3.14 5.19 -5.57
CA ALA A 167 -2.37 4.49 -6.58
C ALA A 167 -1.44 5.49 -7.27
N TYR A 168 -0.43 5.03 -7.98
CA TYR A 168 0.55 5.89 -8.63
C TYR A 168 0.64 5.55 -10.11
N GLY A 169 0.25 6.50 -10.95
CA GLY A 169 0.53 6.47 -12.38
C GLY A 169 1.93 6.99 -12.65
N LEU A 170 2.69 6.31 -13.51
CA LEU A 170 3.98 6.75 -14.01
C LEU A 170 3.85 6.98 -15.51
N GLU A 171 4.01 8.23 -15.93
CA GLU A 171 3.83 8.66 -17.33
C GLU A 171 5.20 8.97 -17.95
N PRO A 172 5.58 8.35 -19.08
CA PRO A 172 6.87 8.62 -19.69
C PRO A 172 6.92 10.06 -20.20
N ILE A 173 8.02 10.78 -19.90
CA ILE A 173 8.14 12.21 -20.21
C ILE A 173 8.58 12.42 -21.66
N PHE A 174 9.66 11.73 -22.07
CA PHE A 174 10.32 11.96 -23.36
C PHE A 174 10.22 10.78 -24.32
N ASN A 175 9.93 9.57 -23.83
CA ASN A 175 9.87 8.37 -24.66
C ASN A 175 8.42 8.03 -25.05
N GLN A 176 8.08 8.22 -26.33
CA GLN A 176 6.72 7.99 -26.84
C GLN A 176 6.34 6.52 -27.03
N LYS A 177 7.30 5.60 -26.96
CA LYS A 177 7.07 4.15 -27.12
C LYS A 177 7.04 3.41 -25.79
N ALA A 178 7.57 4.01 -24.73
CA ALA A 178 7.55 3.47 -23.38
C ALA A 178 6.10 3.22 -22.89
N GLU A 179 5.87 2.08 -22.26
CA GLU A 179 4.60 1.81 -21.58
C GLU A 179 4.49 2.66 -20.31
N SER A 180 3.29 3.18 -20.02
CA SER A 180 3.01 3.79 -18.71
C SER A 180 2.88 2.70 -17.64
N HIS A 181 3.18 3.02 -16.39
CA HIS A 181 2.98 2.09 -15.27
C HIS A 181 1.86 2.56 -14.34
N LEU A 182 1.00 1.65 -13.90
CA LEU A 182 0.08 1.89 -12.79
C LEU A 182 0.46 1.00 -11.61
N ILE A 183 0.78 1.63 -10.49
CA ILE A 183 1.23 0.94 -9.28
C ILE A 183 0.18 1.07 -8.21
N PHE A 184 -0.37 -0.06 -7.77
CA PHE A 184 -1.19 -0.11 -6.56
C PHE A 184 -0.31 -0.45 -5.36
N MET A 185 -0.26 0.47 -4.40
CA MET A 185 0.46 0.25 -3.14
C MET A 185 -0.25 -0.81 -2.29
N GLY A 186 0.54 -1.67 -1.64
CA GLY A 186 0.05 -2.57 -0.60
C GLY A 186 -0.36 -1.84 0.67
N THR A 187 -0.79 -2.59 1.68
CA THR A 187 -1.10 -2.03 2.99
C THR A 187 0.18 -1.44 3.58
N THR A 188 0.12 -0.18 3.98
CA THR A 188 1.27 0.52 4.56
C THR A 188 1.48 0.13 6.04
N TYR A 189 2.44 0.77 6.70
CA TYR A 189 2.73 0.60 8.13
C TYR A 189 1.88 1.54 9.00
N PRO A 190 1.78 1.33 10.33
CA PRO A 190 0.87 2.10 11.19
C PRO A 190 0.99 3.64 11.11
N ALA A 191 2.20 4.17 11.01
CA ALA A 191 2.45 5.60 10.83
C ALA A 191 2.33 6.07 9.35
N GLY A 192 2.14 5.14 8.41
CA GLY A 192 2.02 5.41 6.99
C GLY A 192 0.66 5.99 6.61
N GLN A 193 0.64 6.79 5.55
CA GLN A 193 -0.58 7.42 5.06
C GLN A 193 -1.56 6.38 4.50
N GLY A 194 -2.82 6.43 4.92
CA GLY A 194 -3.87 5.55 4.42
C GLY A 194 -3.96 4.18 5.11
N PHE A 195 -3.14 3.93 6.14
CA PHE A 195 -3.10 2.65 6.86
C PHE A 195 -4.47 2.13 7.31
N LEU A 196 -5.22 2.97 8.03
CA LEU A 196 -6.51 2.57 8.60
C LEU A 196 -7.55 2.24 7.52
N PRO A 197 -7.79 3.07 6.48
CA PRO A 197 -8.65 2.68 5.38
C PRO A 197 -8.22 1.40 4.67
N GLN A 198 -6.92 1.19 4.46
CA GLN A 198 -6.42 -0.04 3.83
C GLN A 198 -6.79 -1.28 4.66
N ILE A 199 -6.46 -1.32 5.97
CA ILE A 199 -6.86 -2.41 6.88
C ILE A 199 -8.36 -2.62 6.90
N ASN A 200 -9.12 -1.52 6.93
CA ASN A 200 -10.57 -1.56 6.93
C ASN A 200 -11.09 -2.24 5.65
N THR A 201 -10.47 -1.99 4.49
CA THR A 201 -10.85 -2.64 3.23
C THR A 201 -10.32 -4.07 3.08
N ASP A 202 -9.16 -4.37 3.65
CA ASP A 202 -8.59 -5.73 3.68
C ASP A 202 -9.48 -6.69 4.44
N SER A 203 -10.16 -6.20 5.48
CA SER A 203 -10.91 -7.06 6.39
C SER A 203 -12.37 -7.26 5.98
N LYS A 204 -12.90 -6.54 4.98
CA LYS A 204 -14.29 -6.71 4.54
C LYS A 204 -14.52 -8.11 3.94
N GLY A 205 -15.15 -8.98 4.71
CA GLY A 205 -15.57 -10.29 4.21
C GLY A 205 -16.66 -10.20 3.14
N PHE A 206 -16.92 -11.32 2.46
CA PHE A 206 -17.80 -11.40 1.26
C PHE A 206 -17.40 -10.48 0.09
N SER A 207 -16.26 -9.79 0.20
CA SER A 207 -15.65 -8.95 -0.82
C SER A 207 -14.21 -9.38 -1.10
N THR A 208 -13.72 -9.06 -2.30
CA THR A 208 -12.29 -9.19 -2.60
C THR A 208 -11.56 -8.16 -1.73
N VAL A 209 -10.37 -8.51 -1.23
CA VAL A 209 -9.49 -7.57 -0.53
C VAL A 209 -9.36 -6.26 -1.34
N GLY A 210 -9.57 -5.12 -0.69
CA GLY A 210 -9.48 -3.81 -1.32
C GLY A 210 -10.65 -3.41 -2.23
N GLU A 211 -11.68 -4.24 -2.42
CA GLU A 211 -12.74 -3.96 -3.39
C GLU A 211 -13.47 -2.63 -3.15
N SER A 212 -13.77 -2.28 -1.90
CA SER A 212 -14.38 -0.97 -1.62
C SER A 212 -13.45 0.19 -1.93
N LEU A 213 -12.14 0.01 -1.74
CA LEU A 213 -11.14 1.02 -2.08
C LEU A 213 -11.03 1.20 -3.60
N TYR A 214 -10.94 0.10 -4.35
CA TYR A 214 -10.98 0.12 -5.81
C TYR A 214 -12.23 0.86 -6.32
N ARG A 215 -13.41 0.55 -5.79
CA ARG A 215 -14.67 1.18 -6.18
C ARG A 215 -14.69 2.70 -5.97
N MET A 216 -14.16 3.18 -4.85
CA MET A 216 -14.05 4.62 -4.57
C MET A 216 -13.07 5.31 -5.54
N GLY A 217 -11.96 4.67 -5.87
CA GLY A 217 -10.94 5.20 -6.79
C GLY A 217 -11.25 5.01 -8.27
N ARG A 218 -12.15 4.08 -8.62
CA ARG A 218 -12.35 3.53 -9.97
C ARG A 218 -12.46 4.59 -11.06
N LYS A 219 -13.28 5.62 -10.83
CA LYS A 219 -13.48 6.71 -11.82
C LYS A 219 -12.15 7.40 -12.15
N ARG A 220 -11.39 7.80 -11.13
CA ARG A 220 -10.09 8.48 -11.28
C ARG A 220 -9.03 7.59 -11.92
N ILE A 221 -9.00 6.31 -11.53
CA ILE A 221 -8.15 5.30 -12.18
C ILE A 221 -8.48 5.21 -13.67
N HIS A 222 -9.76 5.09 -14.02
CA HIS A 222 -10.20 4.95 -15.41
C HIS A 222 -9.94 6.21 -16.23
N GLU A 223 -10.11 7.40 -15.64
CA GLU A 223 -9.77 8.68 -16.27
C GLU A 223 -8.27 8.72 -16.60
N TRP A 224 -7.40 8.38 -15.64
CA TRP A 224 -5.97 8.33 -15.87
C TRP A 224 -5.57 7.25 -16.89
N LEU A 225 -6.15 6.04 -16.83
CA LEU A 225 -5.86 4.97 -17.78
C LEU A 225 -6.27 5.34 -19.21
N SER A 226 -7.41 6.04 -19.36
CA SER A 226 -7.94 6.43 -20.67
C SER A 226 -7.17 7.58 -21.30
N SER A 227 -6.37 8.33 -20.52
CA SER A 227 -5.50 9.38 -21.05
C SER A 227 -4.15 8.86 -21.55
N GLN A 228 -3.80 7.60 -21.28
CA GLN A 228 -2.54 7.02 -21.71
C GLN A 228 -2.58 6.66 -23.20
N LYS A 229 -1.49 6.97 -23.92
CA LYS A 229 -1.36 6.67 -25.36
C LYS A 229 -0.95 5.22 -25.61
N ASN A 230 -0.04 4.71 -24.80
CA ASN A 230 0.49 3.36 -24.91
C ASN A 230 -0.26 2.40 -24.00
N LYS A 231 0.01 1.10 -24.16
CA LYS A 231 -0.48 0.10 -23.21
C LYS A 231 0.11 0.38 -21.83
N ILE A 232 -0.65 0.01 -20.79
CA ILE A 232 -0.26 0.21 -19.40
C ILE A 232 0.18 -1.11 -18.79
N HIS A 233 1.35 -1.12 -18.14
CA HIS A 233 1.77 -2.18 -17.24
C HIS A 233 1.25 -1.88 -15.83
N VAL A 234 0.50 -2.81 -15.24
CA VAL A 234 -0.06 -2.65 -13.90
C VAL A 234 0.68 -3.57 -12.94
N CYS A 235 1.05 -3.08 -11.78
CA CYS A 235 1.60 -3.94 -10.74
C CYS A 235 1.13 -3.55 -9.34
N GLY A 236 1.25 -4.48 -8.40
CA GLY A 236 0.99 -4.21 -6.98
C GLY A 236 1.36 -5.40 -6.10
N VAL A 237 1.62 -5.11 -4.82
CA VAL A 237 1.94 -6.13 -3.80
C VAL A 237 0.84 -6.23 -2.76
N SER A 238 0.53 -7.44 -2.26
CA SER A 238 -0.43 -7.63 -1.15
C SER A 238 -1.83 -7.09 -1.48
N LEU A 239 -2.38 -6.16 -0.68
CA LEU A 239 -3.58 -5.39 -1.03
C LEU A 239 -3.47 -4.76 -2.43
N GLY A 240 -2.34 -4.15 -2.75
CA GLY A 240 -2.10 -3.53 -4.05
C GLY A 240 -2.16 -4.53 -5.20
N GLY A 241 -1.64 -5.74 -4.97
CA GLY A 241 -1.78 -6.85 -5.91
C GLY A 241 -3.25 -7.23 -6.10
N SER A 242 -4.03 -7.30 -5.01
CA SER A 242 -5.48 -7.57 -5.08
C SER A 242 -6.24 -6.49 -5.86
N LEU A 243 -5.87 -5.20 -5.70
CA LEU A 243 -6.41 -4.08 -6.48
C LEU A 243 -6.06 -4.18 -7.97
N SER A 244 -4.83 -4.62 -8.29
CA SER A 244 -4.41 -4.86 -9.67
C SER A 244 -5.23 -5.97 -10.34
N LEU A 245 -5.55 -7.04 -9.60
CA LEU A 245 -6.41 -8.13 -10.07
C LEU A 245 -7.86 -7.68 -10.27
N LEU A 246 -8.37 -6.80 -9.40
CA LEU A 246 -9.69 -6.17 -9.58
C LEU A 246 -9.73 -5.29 -10.84
N LEU A 247 -8.66 -4.56 -11.14
CA LEU A 247 -8.55 -3.80 -12.38
C LEU A 247 -8.48 -4.73 -13.61
N ALA A 248 -7.75 -5.85 -13.52
CA ALA A 248 -7.58 -6.79 -14.63
C ALA A 248 -8.90 -7.38 -15.14
N ILE A 249 -9.87 -7.60 -14.24
CA ILE A 249 -11.20 -8.13 -14.58
C ILE A 249 -12.20 -7.05 -14.96
N ASP A 250 -11.87 -5.77 -14.79
CA ASP A 250 -12.78 -4.67 -15.08
C ASP A 250 -12.76 -4.29 -16.57
N LYS A 251 -13.79 -3.54 -17.00
CA LYS A 251 -13.94 -3.01 -18.35
C LYS A 251 -13.79 -1.49 -18.37
N GLY A 252 -12.98 -1.00 -19.30
CA GLY A 252 -12.83 0.43 -19.58
C GLY A 252 -12.36 0.72 -21.01
N LYS A 253 -12.15 2.00 -21.31
CA LYS A 253 -11.61 2.48 -22.60
C LYS A 253 -10.10 2.68 -22.49
N TYR A 254 -9.38 1.61 -22.15
CA TYR A 254 -7.94 1.59 -22.00
C TYR A 254 -7.39 0.22 -22.40
N LYS A 255 -6.07 0.13 -22.61
CA LYS A 255 -5.40 -1.13 -22.94
C LYS A 255 -4.34 -1.45 -21.90
N LEU A 256 -4.51 -2.57 -21.22
CA LEU A 256 -3.51 -3.08 -20.29
C LEU A 256 -2.59 -4.04 -21.05
N ALA A 257 -1.27 -3.86 -20.95
CA ALA A 257 -0.28 -4.77 -21.51
C ALA A 257 -0.23 -6.05 -20.66
N ARG A 258 0.02 -5.84 -19.36
CA ARG A 258 0.27 -6.90 -18.40
C ARG A 258 -0.09 -6.43 -16.99
N VAL A 259 -0.52 -7.36 -16.14
CA VAL A 259 -0.83 -7.15 -14.73
C VAL A 259 0.01 -8.11 -13.89
N ASP A 260 0.99 -7.58 -13.14
CA ASP A 260 1.84 -8.37 -12.24
C ASP A 260 1.44 -8.14 -10.78
N ALA A 261 0.83 -9.16 -10.18
CA ALA A 261 0.41 -9.13 -8.78
C ALA A 261 1.39 -9.93 -7.91
N LEU A 262 2.14 -9.24 -7.07
CA LEU A 262 3.08 -9.84 -6.13
C LEU A 262 2.38 -10.16 -4.81
N ASN A 263 2.44 -11.42 -4.40
CA ASN A 263 1.88 -11.91 -3.15
C ASN A 263 0.43 -11.41 -2.83
N PRO A 264 -0.52 -11.37 -3.79
CA PRO A 264 -1.84 -10.82 -3.57
C PRO A 264 -2.74 -11.80 -2.81
N ALA A 265 -3.77 -11.29 -2.13
CA ALA A 265 -4.95 -12.12 -1.89
C ALA A 265 -5.72 -12.27 -3.22
N GLY A 266 -6.20 -13.48 -3.51
CA GLY A 266 -7.02 -13.72 -4.69
C GLY A 266 -8.39 -13.07 -4.60
N LEU A 267 -9.14 -13.14 -5.71
CA LEU A 267 -10.50 -12.65 -5.78
C LEU A 267 -11.39 -13.41 -4.78
N HIS A 268 -12.49 -12.79 -4.35
CA HIS A 268 -13.52 -13.51 -3.60
C HIS A 268 -14.48 -14.21 -4.57
N ASP A 269 -14.71 -15.49 -4.32
CA ASP A 269 -15.65 -16.33 -5.04
C ASP A 269 -17.10 -16.01 -4.61
N ALA A 270 -17.75 -15.11 -5.35
CA ALA A 270 -19.12 -14.73 -5.08
C ALA A 270 -20.10 -15.65 -5.79
N TRP A 271 -21.18 -16.05 -5.10
CA TRP A 271 -22.28 -16.82 -5.69
C TRP A 271 -22.95 -16.14 -6.89
N PHE A 272 -22.83 -14.81 -7.01
CA PHE A 272 -23.35 -14.02 -8.12
C PHE A 272 -22.23 -13.23 -8.80
N LYS A 273 -22.31 -13.11 -10.14
CA LYS A 273 -21.36 -12.29 -10.90
C LYS A 273 -21.38 -10.85 -10.39
N ARG A 274 -20.19 -10.34 -10.10
CA ARG A 274 -20.02 -9.00 -9.52
C ARG A 274 -20.19 -7.91 -10.58
N ARG A 275 -20.59 -6.72 -10.11
CA ARG A 275 -20.81 -5.54 -10.96
C ARG A 275 -19.62 -5.16 -11.85
N TYR A 276 -18.40 -5.47 -11.42
CA TYR A 276 -17.15 -5.11 -12.11
C TYR A 276 -16.33 -6.32 -12.57
N ASP A 277 -16.91 -7.51 -12.54
CA ASP A 277 -16.25 -8.71 -13.09
C ASP A 277 -16.72 -8.91 -14.53
N TYR A 278 -15.93 -8.40 -15.47
CA TYR A 278 -16.16 -8.48 -16.91
C TYR A 278 -15.27 -9.50 -17.58
N TRP A 279 -14.46 -10.28 -16.84
CA TRP A 279 -13.38 -11.10 -17.39
C TRP A 279 -13.83 -11.97 -18.57
N ASP A 280 -14.93 -12.71 -18.44
CA ASP A 280 -15.47 -13.58 -19.51
C ASP A 280 -16.01 -12.82 -20.73
N ARG A 281 -16.22 -11.51 -20.60
CA ARG A 281 -16.79 -10.60 -21.61
C ARG A 281 -15.73 -9.69 -22.22
N LEU A 282 -14.48 -9.72 -21.75
CA LEU A 282 -13.39 -8.97 -22.32
C LEU A 282 -12.99 -9.59 -23.65
N ILE A 283 -12.94 -8.76 -24.70
CA ILE A 283 -12.49 -9.16 -26.05
C ILE A 283 -10.96 -9.26 -26.06
N GLU A 284 -10.30 -8.23 -25.53
CA GLU A 284 -8.84 -8.18 -25.33
C GLU A 284 -8.57 -8.32 -23.83
N LYS A 285 -8.04 -9.47 -23.42
CA LYS A 285 -7.62 -9.72 -22.03
C LYS A 285 -6.14 -9.35 -21.87
N PRO A 286 -5.74 -8.65 -20.78
CA PRO A 286 -4.33 -8.50 -20.46
C PRO A 286 -3.70 -9.84 -20.08
N GLU A 287 -2.38 -9.95 -20.21
CA GLU A 287 -1.64 -10.98 -19.51
C GLU A 287 -1.70 -10.70 -18.01
N VAL A 288 -2.15 -11.67 -17.20
CA VAL A 288 -2.21 -11.55 -15.74
C VAL A 288 -1.27 -12.57 -15.13
N VAL A 289 -0.33 -12.10 -14.33
CA VAL A 289 0.70 -12.90 -13.67
C VAL A 289 0.63 -12.70 -12.17
N VAL A 290 0.41 -13.80 -11.45
CA VAL A 290 0.36 -13.82 -9.99
C VAL A 290 1.62 -14.50 -9.47
N GLN A 291 2.45 -13.75 -8.74
CA GLN A 291 3.64 -14.30 -8.09
C GLN A 291 3.31 -14.68 -6.65
N LYS A 292 3.45 -15.96 -6.33
CA LYS A 292 3.37 -16.50 -4.98
C LYS A 292 4.77 -16.84 -4.49
N GLN A 293 5.33 -16.00 -3.63
CA GLN A 293 6.67 -16.20 -3.12
C GLN A 293 6.70 -17.14 -1.93
N GLY A 294 7.56 -18.16 -2.01
CA GLY A 294 7.80 -19.10 -0.91
C GLY A 294 6.51 -19.62 -0.29
N ASN A 295 6.36 -19.42 1.02
CA ASN A 295 5.19 -19.82 1.79
C ASN A 295 4.35 -18.61 2.25
N ASP A 296 4.34 -17.52 1.47
CA ASP A 296 3.58 -16.30 1.78
C ASP A 296 2.15 -16.60 2.28
N PRO A 297 1.76 -16.09 3.46
CA PRO A 297 0.45 -16.38 4.04
C PRO A 297 -0.71 -15.67 3.33
N VAL A 298 -0.47 -14.54 2.65
CA VAL A 298 -1.55 -13.73 2.04
C VAL A 298 -2.07 -14.39 0.78
N SER A 299 -1.16 -14.84 -0.09
CA SER A 299 -1.47 -15.53 -1.34
C SER A 299 -2.01 -16.93 -1.16
N ALA A 300 -2.17 -17.39 0.08
CA ALA A 300 -2.91 -18.59 0.40
C ALA A 300 -4.43 -18.40 0.26
N PHE A 301 -4.94 -17.17 0.16
CA PHE A 301 -6.38 -16.91 0.15
C PHE A 301 -6.91 -16.41 -1.19
N GLY A 302 -8.22 -16.53 -1.38
CA GLY A 302 -8.93 -16.09 -2.58
C GLY A 302 -8.85 -17.07 -3.75
N VAL A 303 -9.42 -16.66 -4.89
CA VAL A 303 -9.50 -17.44 -6.13
C VAL A 303 -8.89 -16.70 -7.30
N TRP A 304 -8.38 -17.48 -8.25
CA TRP A 304 -7.80 -17.02 -9.51
C TRP A 304 -8.75 -17.28 -10.68
N LYS A 305 -8.62 -16.53 -11.78
CA LYS A 305 -9.27 -16.89 -13.05
C LYS A 305 -8.46 -17.97 -13.76
N ASP A 306 -9.11 -18.83 -14.53
CA ASP A 306 -8.52 -20.07 -15.06
C ASP A 306 -7.41 -19.85 -16.10
N ASP A 307 -7.41 -18.70 -16.76
CA ASP A 307 -6.46 -18.28 -17.79
C ASP A 307 -5.38 -17.31 -17.27
N TRP A 308 -5.26 -17.13 -15.96
CA TRP A 308 -4.16 -16.39 -15.34
C TRP A 308 -2.92 -17.26 -15.15
N TYR A 309 -1.74 -16.66 -15.27
CA TYR A 309 -0.48 -17.34 -14.96
C TYR A 309 -0.19 -17.26 -13.46
N ILE A 310 -0.34 -18.38 -12.75
CA ILE A 310 -0.02 -18.46 -11.33
C ILE A 310 1.39 -19.05 -11.19
N ILE A 311 2.33 -18.25 -10.70
CA ILE A 311 3.73 -18.63 -10.57
C ILE A 311 4.06 -18.84 -9.10
N GLN A 312 4.45 -20.05 -8.74
CA GLN A 312 5.10 -20.34 -7.47
C GLN A 312 6.59 -20.04 -7.59
N VAL A 313 7.05 -19.05 -6.84
CA VAL A 313 8.44 -18.60 -6.81
C VAL A 313 9.15 -19.29 -5.64
N ILE A 314 10.15 -20.11 -5.95
CA ILE A 314 10.91 -20.89 -4.97
C ILE A 314 12.32 -20.28 -4.89
N PRO A 315 12.63 -19.51 -3.84
CA PRO A 315 13.95 -18.90 -3.68
C PRO A 315 15.04 -19.92 -3.35
N PRO A 316 16.31 -19.59 -3.62
CA PRO A 316 17.47 -20.28 -3.04
C PRO A 316 17.40 -20.29 -1.51
N LYS A 317 17.82 -21.39 -0.88
CA LYS A 317 17.70 -21.59 0.58
C LYS A 317 18.44 -20.52 1.39
N ASP A 318 19.60 -20.08 0.90
CA ASP A 318 20.47 -19.07 1.52
C ASP A 318 19.99 -17.62 1.31
N LYS A 319 18.97 -17.41 0.45
CA LYS A 319 18.36 -16.10 0.17
C LYS A 319 16.96 -15.94 0.73
N LYS A 320 16.35 -17.06 1.10
CA LYS A 320 15.00 -17.10 1.67
C LYS A 320 15.02 -16.49 3.07
N GLY A 321 13.99 -15.69 3.37
CA GLY A 321 13.76 -15.18 4.71
C GLY A 321 13.49 -16.30 5.74
N PRO A 322 13.67 -16.01 7.03
CA PRO A 322 13.62 -17.00 8.11
C PRO A 322 12.22 -17.53 8.38
N ASN A 323 11.19 -16.85 7.88
CA ASN A 323 9.80 -17.21 8.10
C ASN A 323 8.92 -16.82 6.90
N ARG A 324 7.69 -17.33 6.89
CA ARG A 324 6.69 -17.06 5.85
C ARG A 324 6.30 -15.59 5.69
N PHE A 325 6.49 -14.77 6.73
CA PHE A 325 6.15 -13.35 6.66
C PHE A 325 7.21 -12.58 5.85
N CYS A 326 8.49 -12.98 5.93
CA CYS A 326 9.53 -12.43 5.07
C CYS A 326 9.31 -12.76 3.59
N ASP A 327 8.76 -13.94 3.28
CA ASP A 327 8.35 -14.30 1.91
C ASP A 327 7.31 -13.31 1.34
N HIS A 328 6.60 -12.54 2.19
CA HIS A 328 5.58 -11.57 1.74
C HIS A 328 6.18 -10.33 1.06
N PHE A 329 7.34 -9.86 1.52
CA PHE A 329 7.89 -8.54 1.13
C PHE A 329 9.26 -8.59 0.45
N LEU A 330 9.95 -9.74 0.47
CA LEU A 330 11.22 -9.90 -0.25
C LEU A 330 10.99 -10.05 -1.76
N ASN A 331 12.00 -9.72 -2.56
CA ASN A 331 11.98 -9.91 -4.01
C ASN A 331 12.89 -11.08 -4.40
N TYR A 332 12.31 -12.28 -4.50
CA TYR A 332 13.08 -13.47 -4.88
C TYR A 332 13.33 -13.62 -6.38
N ALA A 333 12.72 -12.78 -7.22
CA ALA A 333 12.89 -12.89 -8.67
C ALA A 333 14.31 -12.51 -9.14
N GLY A 334 15.11 -11.85 -8.31
CA GLY A 334 16.43 -11.36 -8.67
C GLY A 334 17.55 -12.40 -8.68
N PHE A 335 17.33 -13.64 -8.23
CA PHE A 335 18.40 -14.64 -8.13
C PHE A 335 18.43 -15.58 -9.33
N ALA A 336 19.64 -15.86 -9.83
CA ALA A 336 19.84 -16.79 -10.94
C ALA A 336 19.27 -18.18 -10.65
N ASP A 337 19.33 -18.57 -9.38
CA ASP A 337 18.95 -19.91 -8.92
C ASP A 337 17.48 -20.06 -8.53
N THR A 338 16.70 -18.97 -8.53
CA THR A 338 15.25 -19.01 -8.24
C THR A 338 14.52 -19.86 -9.27
N ILE A 339 13.63 -20.72 -8.79
CA ILE A 339 12.80 -21.60 -9.63
C ILE A 339 11.39 -21.00 -9.70
N PHE A 340 10.87 -20.90 -10.92
CA PHE A 340 9.53 -20.39 -11.22
C PHE A 340 8.68 -21.53 -11.77
N THR A 341 7.71 -21.99 -10.99
CA THR A 341 6.81 -23.08 -11.38
C THR A 341 5.42 -22.54 -11.67
N TYR A 342 4.93 -22.72 -12.90
CA TYR A 342 3.56 -22.38 -13.24
C TYR A 342 2.60 -23.44 -12.69
N ILE A 343 1.51 -22.97 -12.08
CA ILE A 343 0.48 -23.80 -11.47
C ILE A 343 -0.85 -23.52 -12.16
N GLU A 344 -1.65 -24.56 -12.40
CA GLU A 344 -3.03 -24.39 -12.86
C GLU A 344 -3.88 -23.69 -11.80
N ALA A 345 -4.54 -22.61 -12.22
CA ALA A 345 -5.45 -21.85 -11.38
C ALA A 345 -6.57 -22.73 -10.79
N GLU A 346 -7.18 -23.61 -11.59
CA GLU A 346 -8.26 -24.51 -11.14
C GLU A 346 -7.81 -25.44 -10.00
N GLN A 347 -6.66 -26.11 -10.18
CA GLN A 347 -6.09 -27.00 -9.16
C GLN A 347 -5.73 -26.23 -7.88
N ASP A 348 -5.16 -25.04 -8.03
CA ASP A 348 -4.78 -24.20 -6.90
C ASP A 348 -6.02 -23.65 -6.17
N ASN A 349 -7.08 -23.28 -6.89
CA ASN A 349 -8.37 -22.87 -6.34
C ASN A 349 -9.03 -24.01 -5.55
N ALA A 350 -9.08 -25.22 -6.10
CA ALA A 350 -9.69 -26.39 -5.49
C ALA A 350 -9.08 -26.73 -4.11
N LYS A 351 -7.74 -26.63 -4.00
CA LYS A 351 -7.00 -26.88 -2.74
C LYS A 351 -7.34 -25.90 -1.61
N ARG A 352 -8.01 -24.78 -1.91
CA ARG A 352 -8.21 -23.65 -0.97
C ARG A 352 -9.64 -23.42 -0.58
N LYS A 353 -10.59 -24.11 -1.24
CA LYS A 353 -12.04 -23.87 -1.10
C LYS A 353 -12.49 -23.79 0.37
N THR A 354 -12.13 -24.79 1.18
CA THR A 354 -12.46 -24.84 2.61
C THR A 354 -11.87 -23.69 3.39
N ARG A 355 -10.57 -23.39 3.18
CA ARG A 355 -9.88 -22.27 3.84
C ARG A 355 -10.48 -20.92 3.45
N ASN A 356 -10.83 -20.75 2.17
CA ASN A 356 -11.43 -19.52 1.66
C ASN A 356 -12.81 -19.26 2.26
N PHE A 357 -13.61 -20.29 2.44
CA PHE A 357 -14.90 -20.13 3.11
C PHE A 357 -14.74 -19.73 4.58
N TRP A 358 -14.03 -20.54 5.37
CA TRP A 358 -13.94 -20.32 6.81
C TRP A 358 -13.12 -19.10 7.23
N LEU A 359 -11.94 -18.91 6.64
CA LEU A 359 -11.02 -17.85 7.07
C LEU A 359 -11.18 -16.59 6.23
N TYR A 360 -11.14 -16.72 4.90
CA TYR A 360 -11.16 -15.56 4.00
C TYR A 360 -12.54 -14.90 3.90
N THR A 361 -13.62 -15.64 4.13
CA THR A 361 -14.98 -15.10 4.09
C THR A 361 -15.51 -14.86 5.49
N LEU A 362 -15.71 -15.91 6.28
CA LEU A 362 -16.33 -15.79 7.60
C LEU A 362 -15.41 -15.13 8.63
N GLY A 363 -14.16 -15.58 8.75
CA GLY A 363 -13.18 -15.00 9.68
C GLY A 363 -12.93 -13.51 9.45
N ARG A 364 -12.72 -13.11 8.19
CA ARG A 364 -12.61 -11.69 7.80
C ARG A 364 -13.87 -10.89 8.18
N THR A 365 -15.06 -11.43 7.91
CA THR A 365 -16.33 -10.79 8.30
C THR A 365 -16.41 -10.59 9.81
N LEU A 366 -16.06 -11.60 10.60
CA LEU A 366 -16.08 -11.53 12.06
C LEU A 366 -15.17 -10.42 12.57
N VAL A 367 -13.92 -10.39 12.11
CA VAL A 367 -12.94 -9.34 12.50
C VAL A 367 -13.44 -7.95 12.11
N TYR A 368 -13.97 -7.83 10.89
CA TYR A 368 -14.50 -6.57 10.40
C TYR A 368 -15.69 -6.08 11.24
N SER A 369 -16.70 -6.92 11.44
CA SER A 369 -17.93 -6.56 12.13
C SER A 369 -17.72 -6.29 13.62
N LEU A 370 -16.86 -7.06 14.29
CA LEU A 370 -16.65 -6.92 15.74
C LEU A 370 -15.67 -5.80 16.12
N PHE A 371 -14.65 -5.54 15.29
CA PHE A 371 -13.57 -4.60 15.67
C PHE A 371 -13.51 -3.39 14.75
N LEU A 372 -13.40 -3.60 13.44
CA LEU A 372 -13.07 -2.50 12.52
C LEU A 372 -14.26 -1.61 12.18
N LEU A 373 -15.45 -2.18 12.02
CA LEU A 373 -16.68 -1.45 11.78
C LEU A 373 -17.02 -0.50 12.95
N PRO A 374 -17.12 -0.97 14.23
CA PRO A 374 -17.40 -0.06 15.34
C PRO A 374 -16.28 0.95 15.56
N TYR A 375 -15.01 0.54 15.39
CA TYR A 375 -13.90 1.47 15.50
C TYR A 375 -13.98 2.59 14.45
N THR A 376 -14.17 2.23 13.18
CA THR A 376 -14.14 3.17 12.05
C THR A 376 -15.32 4.14 12.06
N TYR A 377 -16.52 3.67 12.41
CA TYR A 377 -17.75 4.45 12.25
C TYR A 377 -18.33 5.01 13.56
N ALA A 378 -17.89 4.53 14.72
CA ALA A 378 -18.34 5.05 16.02
C ALA A 378 -17.18 5.64 16.83
N VAL A 379 -16.20 4.81 17.22
CA VAL A 379 -15.14 5.22 18.16
C VAL A 379 -14.29 6.35 17.57
N ARG A 380 -13.82 6.17 16.34
CA ARG A 380 -12.89 7.10 15.70
C ARG A 380 -13.50 8.47 15.39
N PRO A 381 -14.69 8.59 14.78
CA PRO A 381 -15.36 9.89 14.63
C PRO A 381 -15.64 10.57 15.96
N TRP A 382 -16.02 9.81 16.99
CA TRP A 382 -16.23 10.34 18.33
C TRP A 382 -14.92 10.88 18.93
N MET A 383 -13.82 10.14 18.86
CA MET A 383 -12.50 10.63 19.28
C MET A 383 -12.09 11.90 18.53
N TYR A 384 -12.30 11.96 17.21
CA TYR A 384 -12.00 13.18 16.45
C TYR A 384 -12.85 14.36 16.86
N PHE A 385 -14.12 14.13 17.12
CA PHE A 385 -15.00 15.16 17.65
C PHE A 385 -14.49 15.67 19.01
N LEU A 386 -14.12 14.76 19.93
CA LEU A 386 -13.59 15.12 21.23
C LEU A 386 -12.27 15.89 21.13
N ILE A 387 -11.33 15.45 20.29
CA ILE A 387 -10.03 16.11 20.11
C ILE A 387 -10.22 17.49 19.48
N LYS A 388 -11.05 17.60 18.44
CA LYS A 388 -11.30 18.88 17.76
C LYS A 388 -11.99 19.87 18.69
N ASN A 389 -12.90 19.39 19.52
CA ASN A 389 -13.66 20.21 20.46
C ASN A 389 -13.17 19.99 21.90
N TRP A 390 -11.87 19.75 22.10
CA TRP A 390 -11.33 19.32 23.40
C TRP A 390 -11.64 20.31 24.51
N MET A 391 -11.62 21.60 24.18
CA MET A 391 -12.01 22.68 25.08
C MET A 391 -13.44 22.47 25.60
N ILE A 392 -14.41 22.09 24.76
CA ILE A 392 -15.80 21.85 25.18
C ILE A 392 -15.98 20.44 25.76
N SER A 393 -15.23 19.47 25.23
CA SER A 393 -15.43 18.06 25.50
C SER A 393 -14.89 17.61 26.86
N ILE A 394 -13.76 18.17 27.30
CA ILE A 394 -13.19 17.89 28.63
C ILE A 394 -14.15 18.35 29.74
N PRO A 395 -14.66 19.59 29.73
CA PRO A 395 -15.63 20.05 30.71
C PRO A 395 -16.93 19.25 30.74
N VAL A 396 -17.48 18.88 29.57
CA VAL A 396 -18.70 18.05 29.49
C VAL A 396 -18.44 16.65 30.04
N LEU A 397 -17.26 16.07 29.79
CA LEU A 397 -16.87 14.78 30.34
C LEU A 397 -16.69 14.85 31.86
N GLU A 398 -16.08 15.91 32.39
CA GLU A 398 -15.97 16.15 33.83
C GLU A 398 -17.33 16.26 34.52
N ILE A 399 -18.28 16.97 33.89
CA ILE A 399 -19.67 17.06 34.37
C ILE A 399 -20.33 15.68 34.35
N LEU A 400 -20.19 14.92 33.27
CA LEU A 400 -20.78 13.57 33.13
C LEU A 400 -20.20 12.59 34.16
N VAL A 401 -18.88 12.56 34.33
CA VAL A 401 -18.20 11.71 35.33
C VAL A 401 -18.63 12.12 36.74
N GLY A 402 -18.66 13.42 37.06
CA GLY A 402 -19.12 13.91 38.35
C GLY A 402 -20.58 13.56 38.63
N THR A 403 -21.45 13.63 37.61
CA THR A 403 -22.86 13.23 37.72
C THR A 403 -23.01 11.72 37.93
N CYS A 404 -22.24 10.89 37.23
CA CYS A 404 -22.23 9.44 37.42
C CYS A 404 -21.69 9.03 38.79
N LEU A 405 -20.61 9.66 39.27
CA LEU A 405 -20.06 9.41 40.61
C LEU A 405 -21.06 9.79 41.71
N ALA A 406 -21.79 10.90 41.53
CA ALA A 406 -22.88 11.30 42.41
C ALA A 406 -24.02 10.27 42.41
N PHE A 407 -24.39 9.75 41.23
CA PHE A 407 -25.45 8.75 41.07
C PHE A 407 -25.08 7.39 41.70
N VAL A 408 -23.81 6.98 41.63
CA VAL A 408 -23.31 5.72 42.21
C VAL A 408 -22.98 5.87 43.71
N GLY A 409 -23.14 7.07 44.28
CA GLY A 409 -22.96 7.34 45.72
C GLY A 409 -21.50 7.36 46.18
N ILE A 410 -20.54 7.48 45.26
CA ILE A 410 -19.11 7.49 45.56
C ILE A 410 -18.65 8.94 45.75
N LEU A 411 -18.24 9.29 46.99
CA LEU A 411 -17.56 10.52 47.37
C LEU A 411 -18.23 11.83 46.87
N PRO A 412 -19.21 12.38 47.62
CA PRO A 412 -19.94 13.60 47.25
C PRO A 412 -19.05 14.81 46.94
N ALA A 413 -17.91 14.94 47.64
CA ALA A 413 -16.96 16.04 47.46
C ALA A 413 -16.24 15.97 46.10
N LEU A 414 -15.85 14.78 45.64
CA LEU A 414 -15.21 14.61 44.32
C LEU A 414 -16.21 14.87 43.20
N SER A 415 -17.44 14.39 43.36
CA SER A 415 -18.54 14.64 42.41
C SER A 415 -18.83 16.14 42.25
N PHE A 416 -18.88 16.88 43.36
CA PHE A 416 -19.08 18.33 43.35
C PHE A 416 -17.92 19.08 42.67
N LEU A 417 -16.67 18.71 42.98
CA LEU A 417 -15.47 19.33 42.38
C LEU A 417 -15.40 19.11 40.87
N SER A 418 -15.74 17.92 40.38
CA SER A 418 -15.78 17.64 38.93
C SER A 418 -16.87 18.43 38.20
N ILE A 419 -18.09 18.53 38.78
CA ILE A 419 -19.19 19.30 38.17
C ILE A 419 -18.86 20.80 38.17
N ALA A 420 -18.36 21.33 39.29
CA ALA A 420 -18.01 22.75 39.41
C ALA A 420 -16.83 23.12 38.50
N GLY A 421 -15.81 22.27 38.41
CA GLY A 421 -14.66 22.44 37.51
C GLY A 421 -15.08 22.49 36.04
N GLY A 422 -15.91 21.53 35.61
CA GLY A 422 -16.42 21.50 34.23
C GLY A 422 -17.32 22.69 33.89
N LEU A 423 -18.19 23.13 34.81
CA LEU A 423 -19.01 24.33 34.58
C LEU A 423 -18.15 25.60 34.46
N PHE A 424 -17.13 25.73 35.30
CA PHE A 424 -16.22 26.87 35.28
C PHE A 424 -15.36 26.92 34.00
N ALA A 425 -14.78 25.79 33.60
CA ALA A 425 -14.03 25.69 32.35
C ALA A 425 -14.92 26.00 31.13
N SER A 426 -16.15 25.50 31.09
CA SER A 426 -17.13 25.78 30.03
C SER A 426 -17.45 27.27 29.92
N ALA A 427 -17.62 27.96 31.06
CA ALA A 427 -17.91 29.39 31.10
C ALA A 427 -16.72 30.24 30.60
N LEU A 428 -15.49 29.86 30.93
CA LEU A 428 -14.28 30.53 30.45
C LEU A 428 -14.11 30.38 28.94
N ILE A 429 -14.36 29.18 28.40
CA ILE A 429 -14.26 28.92 26.96
C ILE A 429 -15.34 29.68 26.20
N PHE A 430 -16.57 29.70 26.70
CA PHE A 430 -17.67 30.46 26.10
C PHE A 430 -17.34 31.96 26.06
N SER A 431 -16.76 32.49 27.14
CA SER A 431 -16.33 33.89 27.23
C SER A 431 -15.20 34.21 26.24
N TYR A 432 -14.23 33.31 26.08
CA TYR A 432 -13.13 33.45 25.12
C TYR A 432 -13.62 33.49 23.66
N PHE A 433 -14.52 32.57 23.27
CA PHE A 433 -15.11 32.58 21.93
C PHE A 433 -16.00 33.80 21.67
N PHE A 434 -16.72 34.27 22.68
CA PHE A 434 -17.51 35.50 22.60
C PHE A 434 -16.62 36.73 22.37
N LEU A 435 -15.49 36.82 23.07
CA LEU A 435 -14.50 37.90 22.90
C LEU A 435 -13.87 37.90 21.50
N ILE A 436 -13.47 36.74 20.97
CA ILE A 436 -12.86 36.65 19.63
C ILE A 436 -13.84 37.04 18.53
N ASN A 437 -15.08 36.53 18.57
CA ASN A 437 -16.09 36.88 17.58
C ASN A 437 -16.44 38.37 17.63
N THR A 438 -16.52 38.95 18.83
CA THR A 438 -16.78 40.38 18.99
C THR A 438 -15.62 41.23 18.46
N ALA A 439 -14.37 40.80 18.70
CA ALA A 439 -13.18 41.46 18.16
C ALA A 439 -13.10 41.38 16.62
N GLN A 440 -13.41 40.23 16.02
CA GLN A 440 -13.45 40.07 14.55
C GLN A 440 -14.55 40.91 13.90
N ILE A 441 -15.74 40.99 14.52
CA ILE A 441 -16.85 41.83 14.04
C ILE A 441 -16.45 43.31 14.10
N LEU A 442 -15.79 43.75 15.17
CA LEU A 442 -15.29 45.13 15.32
C LEU A 442 -14.19 45.45 14.30
N LEU A 443 -13.22 44.55 14.08
CA LEU A 443 -12.19 44.69 13.05
C LEU A 443 -12.77 44.79 11.63
N SER A 444 -13.78 43.97 11.31
CA SER A 444 -14.46 44.03 10.00
C SER A 444 -15.24 45.33 9.78
N LYS A 445 -15.74 45.95 10.85
CA LYS A 445 -16.42 47.25 10.78
C LYS A 445 -15.42 48.41 10.68
N MET A 446 -14.25 48.30 11.31
CA MET A 446 -13.19 49.32 11.21
C MET A 446 -12.47 49.31 9.85
N MET A 447 -12.43 48.19 9.14
CA MET A 447 -11.87 48.11 7.78
C MET A 447 -12.84 48.57 6.67
N ASN A 448 -14.10 48.87 7.00
CA ASN A 448 -15.13 49.34 6.08
C ASN A 448 -15.51 50.83 6.30
N LEU A 449 -14.71 51.55 7.09
CA LEU A 449 -14.69 53.01 7.24
C LEU A 449 -13.35 53.50 6.70
#